data_AF-A0A7W1TD12-F1
#
_entry.id   AF-A0A7W1TD12-F1
#
_cell.length_a   1.000
_cell.length_b   1.000
_cell.length_c   1.000
_cell.angle_alpha   90.00
_cell.angle_beta   90.00
_cell.angle_gamma   90.00
#
_symmetry.space_group_name_H-M   'P 1'
#
loop_
_entity.id
_entity.type
_entity.pdbx_description
1 polymer ?
#
loop_
_entity_poly.entity_id
_entity_poly.type
_entity_poly.pdbx_seq_one_letter_code
_entity_poly.pdbx_strand_id
1 'polypeptide(L)'
;LITDDNFADYGMMGVHRAGIAPEELDAVVHCNFPWSNPTGFPVRRLGFSAQQVLATCIDVIELKRRGEAVPELTELPALFEDELPD
;
A
#
# COMPACT_ATOMS: atom_id res chain seq x y z
N LEU A 1 12.58 4.24 -2.13
CA LEU A 1 11.47 3.28 -1.92
C LEU A 1 11.51 2.79 -0.48
N ILE A 2 10.42 2.94 0.26
CA ILE A 2 10.23 2.37 1.58
C ILE A 2 9.16 1.28 1.44
N THR A 3 9.50 0.03 1.74
CA THR A 3 8.65 -1.13 1.41
C THR A 3 7.62 -1.47 2.48
N ASP A 4 7.62 -0.76 3.59
CA ASP A 4 6.71 -0.95 4.72
C ASP A 4 6.46 0.41 5.36
N ASP A 5 5.18 0.77 5.44
CA ASP A 5 4.67 2.06 5.89
C ASP A 5 5.02 2.36 7.35
N ASN A 6 5.27 1.34 8.18
CA ASN A 6 5.73 1.51 9.56
C ASN A 6 7.14 2.14 9.64
N PHE A 7 7.91 2.10 8.55
CA PHE A 7 9.24 2.71 8.48
C PHE A 7 9.26 4.05 7.75
N ALA A 8 8.12 4.55 7.27
CA ALA A 8 8.04 5.77 6.46
C ALA A 8 8.68 6.97 7.17
N ASP A 9 8.24 7.29 8.39
CA ASP A 9 8.74 8.44 9.14
C ASP A 9 10.22 8.28 9.54
N TYR A 10 10.62 7.06 9.92
CA TYR A 10 12.01 6.79 10.27
C TYR A 10 12.94 6.94 9.06
N GLY A 11 12.55 6.41 7.91
CA GLY A 11 13.28 6.53 6.66
C GLY A 11 13.41 7.99 6.23
N MET A 12 12.30 8.73 6.25
CA MET A 12 12.29 10.14 5.86
C MET A 12 13.05 11.04 6.84
N MET A 13 13.01 10.73 8.15
CA MET A 13 13.86 11.44 9.12
C MET A 13 15.35 11.17 8.89
N GLY A 14 15.72 9.99 8.41
CA GLY A 14 17.09 9.69 7.96
C GLY A 14 17.52 10.58 6.78
N VAL A 15 16.67 10.70 5.75
CA VAL A 15 16.88 11.57 4.59
C VAL A 15 17.04 13.03 5.01
N HIS A 16 16.14 13.52 5.87
CA HIS A 16 16.20 14.89 6.37
C HIS A 16 17.51 15.17 7.13
N ARG A 17 17.94 14.24 8.00
CA ARG A 17 19.21 14.38 8.75
C ARG A 17 20.44 14.31 7.85
N ALA A 18 20.35 13.69 6.69
CA ALA A 18 21.41 13.70 5.69
C ALA A 18 21.50 15.05 4.94
N GLY A 19 20.61 16.00 5.23
CA GLY A 19 20.59 17.32 4.59
C GLY A 19 20.01 17.32 3.17
N ILE A 20 19.33 16.24 2.77
CA ILE A 20 18.68 16.12 1.47
C ILE A 20 17.32 16.82 1.56
N ALA A 21 17.07 17.77 0.67
CA ALA A 21 15.80 18.47 0.61
C ALA A 21 14.70 17.56 0.01
N PRO A 22 13.43 17.70 0.42
CA PRO A 22 12.35 16.88 -0.11
C PRO A 22 12.19 16.95 -1.64
N GLU A 23 12.55 18.08 -2.27
CA GLU A 23 12.47 18.28 -3.72
C GLU A 23 13.59 17.55 -4.48
N GLU A 24 14.64 17.10 -3.78
CA GLU A 24 15.76 16.35 -4.35
C GLU A 24 15.50 14.84 -4.38
N LEU A 25 14.43 14.37 -3.74
CA LEU A 25 14.12 12.95 -3.62
C LEU A 25 12.61 12.66 -3.63
N ASP A 26 12.16 11.92 -4.63
CA ASP A 26 10.82 11.31 -4.61
C ASP A 26 10.78 10.10 -3.68
N ALA A 27 10.03 10.23 -2.59
CA ALA A 27 9.77 9.14 -1.65
C ALA A 27 8.47 8.41 -2.01
N VAL A 28 8.58 7.13 -2.39
CA VAL A 28 7.45 6.21 -2.53
C VAL A 28 7.44 5.24 -1.35
N VAL A 29 6.29 5.12 -0.69
CA VAL A 29 6.04 4.25 0.46
C VAL A 29 5.00 3.20 0.07
N HIS A 30 5.33 1.93 0.31
CA HIS A 30 4.38 0.84 0.16
C HIS A 30 3.45 0.76 1.37
N CYS A 31 2.13 0.69 1.16
CA CYS A 31 1.15 0.61 2.25
C CYS A 31 -0.07 -0.27 1.90
N ASN A 32 -0.92 -0.51 2.88
CA ASN A 32 -2.28 -1.01 2.65
C ASN A 32 -3.29 0.11 2.95
N PHE A 33 -4.22 0.35 2.04
CA PHE A 33 -5.25 1.36 2.21
C PHE A 33 -6.50 0.79 2.91
N PRO A 34 -7.19 1.58 3.74
CA PRO A 34 -6.90 2.97 4.08
C PRO A 34 -5.68 3.09 5.00
N TRP A 35 -4.87 4.13 4.77
CA TRP A 35 -3.77 4.49 5.65
C TRP A 35 -4.17 5.70 6.49
N SER A 36 -4.12 5.58 7.82
CA SER A 36 -4.63 6.61 8.73
C SER A 36 -3.56 7.48 9.38
N ASN A 37 -2.28 7.11 9.27
CA ASN A 37 -1.22 7.80 10.01
C ASN A 37 -0.63 8.93 9.16
N PRO A 38 -0.75 10.19 9.58
CA PRO A 38 -0.10 11.28 8.87
C PRO A 38 1.42 11.10 8.93
N THR A 39 2.09 11.26 7.79
CA THR A 39 3.55 11.31 7.72
C THR A 39 4.02 12.76 7.83
N GLY A 40 5.08 13.01 8.59
CA GLY A 40 5.64 14.37 8.75
C GLY A 40 6.35 14.90 7.49
N PHE A 41 6.45 14.09 6.44
CA PHE A 41 7.22 14.34 5.23
C PHE A 41 6.37 14.09 3.98
N PRO A 42 6.65 14.79 2.86
CA PRO A 42 5.99 14.54 1.60
C PRO A 42 6.41 13.17 1.06
N VAL A 43 5.44 12.28 0.90
CA VAL A 43 5.62 10.94 0.34
C VAL A 43 4.44 10.61 -0.57
N ARG A 44 4.70 9.82 -1.62
CA ARG A 44 3.65 9.17 -2.41
C ARG A 44 3.43 7.77 -1.88
N ARG A 45 2.18 7.34 -1.80
CA ARG A 45 1.81 5.99 -1.35
C ARG A 45 1.40 5.14 -2.54
N LEU A 46 1.91 3.90 -2.57
CA LEU A 46 1.55 2.88 -3.55
C LEU A 46 1.19 1.62 -2.78
N GLY A 47 0.01 1.05 -2.99
CA GLY A 47 -0.47 0.03 -2.07
C GLY A 47 -1.70 -0.72 -2.52
N PHE A 48 -2.12 -1.68 -1.71
CA PHE A 48 -3.32 -2.46 -1.99
C PHE A 48 -4.51 -1.93 -1.20
N SER A 49 -5.71 -1.95 -1.81
CA SER A 49 -6.95 -1.68 -1.07
C SER A 49 -7.29 -2.88 -0.19
N ALA A 50 -7.26 -2.70 1.13
CA ALA A 50 -7.64 -3.74 2.08
C ALA A 50 -9.09 -4.19 1.88
N GLN A 51 -9.96 -3.30 1.38
CA GLN A 51 -11.33 -3.65 1.03
C GLN A 51 -11.38 -4.63 -0.16
N GLN A 52 -10.63 -4.36 -1.24
CA GLN A 52 -10.55 -5.25 -2.39
C GLN A 52 -9.90 -6.59 -2.04
N VAL A 53 -8.84 -6.56 -1.22
CA VAL A 53 -8.19 -7.77 -0.71
C VAL A 53 -9.19 -8.62 0.06
N LEU A 54 -9.93 -8.02 1.01
CA LEU A 54 -10.89 -8.75 1.82
C LEU A 54 -12.06 -9.30 0.99
N ALA A 55 -12.61 -8.49 0.07
CA ALA A 55 -13.67 -8.94 -0.83
C ALA A 55 -13.23 -10.13 -1.67
N THR A 56 -12.04 -10.06 -2.25
CA THR A 56 -11.43 -11.13 -3.05
C THR A 56 -11.24 -12.40 -2.22
N CYS A 57 -10.79 -12.28 -0.97
CA CYS A 57 -10.67 -13.41 -0.05
C CYS A 57 -12.03 -14.07 0.22
N ILE A 58 -13.09 -13.28 0.41
CA ILE A 58 -14.45 -13.79 0.60
C ILE A 58 -14.93 -14.53 -0.64
N ASP A 59 -14.73 -13.98 -1.83
CA ASP A 59 -15.11 -14.61 -3.10
C ASP A 59 -14.41 -15.96 -3.28
N VAL A 60 -13.11 -16.03 -2.98
CA VAL A 60 -12.33 -17.28 -3.01
C VAL A 60 -12.87 -18.32 -2.02
N ILE A 61 -13.28 -17.89 -0.82
CA ILE A 61 -13.91 -18.78 0.17
C ILE A 61 -15.26 -19.30 -0.35
N GLU A 62 -16.05 -18.46 -1.00
CA GLU A 62 -17.34 -18.87 -1.57
C GLU A 62 -17.17 -19.88 -2.72
N LEU A 63 -16.17 -19.71 -3.58
CA LEU A 63 -15.82 -20.72 -4.61
C LEU A 63 -15.49 -22.07 -3.95
N LYS A 64 -14.63 -22.07 -2.92
CA LYS A 64 -14.30 -23.27 -2.15
C LYS A 64 -15.55 -23.91 -1.55
N ARG A 65 -16.42 -23.11 -0.95
CA ARG A 65 -17.66 -23.58 -0.28
C ARG A 65 -18.61 -24.26 -1.25
N ARG A 66 -18.64 -23.84 -2.51
CA ARG A 66 -19.47 -24.41 -3.58
C ARG A 66 -18.84 -25.61 -4.28
N GLY A 67 -17.59 -25.95 -3.95
CA GLY A 67 -16.82 -26.99 -4.63
C GLY A 67 -16.37 -26.58 -6.03
N GLU A 68 -16.29 -25.27 -6.29
CA GLU A 68 -15.84 -24.71 -7.57
C GLU A 68 -14.31 -24.67 -7.64
N ALA A 69 -13.77 -24.51 -8.85
CA ALA A 69 -12.34 -24.36 -9.06
C ALA A 69 -11.85 -23.02 -8.46
N VAL A 70 -10.72 -23.07 -7.75
CA VAL A 70 -10.14 -21.91 -7.07
C VAL A 70 -8.79 -21.60 -7.70
N PRO A 71 -8.52 -20.33 -8.08
CA PRO A 71 -7.20 -19.93 -8.55
C PRO A 71 -6.12 -20.18 -7.49
N GLU A 72 -4.95 -20.69 -7.89
CA GLU A 72 -3.78 -20.78 -6.99
C GLU A 72 -3.20 -19.40 -6.64
N LEU A 73 -3.37 -18.44 -7.55
CA LEU A 73 -2.93 -17.05 -7.41
C LEU A 73 -4.04 -16.12 -7.90
N THR A 74 -4.34 -15.09 -7.11
CA THR A 74 -5.17 -13.96 -7.52
C THR A 74 -4.35 -12.70 -7.41
N GLU A 75 -4.16 -12.00 -8.52
CA GLU A 75 -3.44 -10.73 -8.57
C GLU A 75 -4.43 -9.58 -8.36
N LEU A 76 -4.04 -8.62 -7.52
CA LEU A 76 -4.78 -7.39 -7.29
C LEU A 76 -3.91 -6.20 -7.71
N PRO A 77 -4.52 -5.11 -8.23
CA PRO A 77 -3.75 -3.94 -8.59
C PRO A 77 -3.20 -3.27 -7.33
N ALA A 78 -1.92 -2.89 -7.37
CA ALA A 78 -1.41 -1.86 -6.50
C ALA A 78 -1.79 -0.50 -7.09
N LEU A 79 -2.33 0.38 -6.27
CA LEU A 79 -2.83 1.70 -6.64
C LEU A 79 -2.03 2.78 -5.92
N PHE A 80 -1.80 3.90 -6.58
CA PHE A 80 -1.42 5.12 -5.87
C PHE A 80 -2.61 5.66 -5.07
N GLU A 81 -2.34 6.44 -4.03
CA GLU A 81 -3.37 7.03 -3.17
C GLU A 81 -4.41 7.85 -3.95
N ASP A 82 -3.99 8.53 -5.01
CA ASP A 82 -4.84 9.31 -5.92
C ASP A 82 -5.60 8.48 -6.97
N GLU A 83 -5.35 7.17 -7.03
CA GLU A 83 -6.06 6.21 -7.89
C GLU A 83 -7.13 5.42 -7.12
N LEU A 84 -7.25 5.63 -5.79
CA LEU A 84 -8.26 4.96 -4.99
C LEU A 84 -9.67 5.47 -5.36
N PRO A 85 -10.66 4.56 -5.50
CA PRO A 85 -12.05 4.97 -5.63
C PRO A 85 -12.53 5.66 -4.35
N ASP A 86 -13.41 6.67 -4.53
CA ASP A 86 -14.04 7.46 -3.45
C ASP A 86 -14.80 6.60 -2.42
#